data_AF-A0A2H0C4K0-F1
#
_entry.id   AF-A0A2H0C4K0-F1
#
_cell.length_a   1.000
_cell.length_b   1.000
_cell.length_c   1.000
_cell.angle_alpha   90.00
_cell.angle_beta   90.00
_cell.angle_gamma   90.00
#
_symmetry.space_group_name_H-M   'P 1'
#
loop_
_entity.id
_entity.type
_entity.pdbx_description
1 polymer ?
#
loop_
_entity_poly.entity_id
_entity_poly.type
_entity_poly.pdbx_seq_one_letter_code
_entity_poly.pdbx_strand_id
1 'polypeptide(L)'
;MKYTKPSETIISDKLTQAINNGYISITDDNRTIKYLQLNHNELFTDPEEKVRAEYYVDLINKYDYSKNRIELESEMPDRTPERYADIVIYEDDEKKKPYIVVECKKDGISDAEFEQATKQVIANARILHAPYAICVAGNTRRAMETVLWNDKEPEKATITDIPILYGKVEEFRFKKGDSDWDLKTLDKSELKRALEKSQNTLWAGGKRNPTVAFDELCKIIFVKIRDEKRGRKNGEYYDFQIKTHEKAESVYKRLDAIYQEAKQKDPEVFKESLKIEPEELYTVVGHLQGISLNKTDLDTKGVAFEQFMEDFFKGKSGQYFTPREIVSFAVKMMDIKND
;
A
#
# COMPACT_ATOMS: atom_id res chain seq x y z
N MET A 1 -18.74 -34.03 -7.77
CA MET A 1 -18.91 -32.61 -7.37
C MET A 1 -18.12 -32.39 -6.10
N LYS A 2 -17.00 -31.65 -6.15
CA LYS A 2 -16.30 -31.22 -4.94
C LYS A 2 -17.07 -30.02 -4.38
N TYR A 3 -17.70 -30.20 -3.23
CA TYR A 3 -18.21 -29.08 -2.44
C TYR A 3 -17.00 -28.30 -1.94
N THR A 4 -16.69 -27.18 -2.60
CA THR A 4 -15.78 -26.16 -2.07
C THR A 4 -16.52 -25.53 -0.88
N LYS A 5 -15.99 -25.67 0.33
CA LYS A 5 -16.45 -24.87 1.48
C LYS A 5 -16.38 -23.38 1.07
N PRO A 6 -17.38 -22.55 1.38
CA PRO A 6 -17.21 -21.10 1.27
C PRO A 6 -15.96 -20.73 2.06
N SER A 7 -15.03 -20.00 1.43
CA SER A 7 -13.90 -19.45 2.15
C SER A 7 -14.44 -18.59 3.29
N GLU A 8 -14.16 -18.95 4.53
CA GLU A 8 -14.39 -18.08 5.68
C GLU A 8 -13.71 -16.74 5.36
N THR A 9 -14.51 -15.69 5.17
CA THR A 9 -13.95 -14.36 4.97
C THR A 9 -13.40 -13.94 6.32
N ILE A 10 -12.08 -14.01 6.47
CA ILE A 10 -11.39 -13.55 7.67
C ILE A 10 -11.61 -12.04 7.72
N ILE A 11 -12.37 -11.58 8.71
CA ILE A 11 -12.56 -10.17 9.02
C ILE A 11 -11.25 -9.70 9.66
N SER A 12 -10.68 -8.60 9.16
CA SER A 12 -9.42 -8.09 9.70
C SER A 12 -9.58 -7.62 11.15
N ASP A 13 -8.48 -7.62 11.91
CA ASP A 13 -8.48 -7.13 13.30
C ASP A 13 -9.03 -5.70 13.39
N LYS A 14 -8.74 -4.88 12.37
CA LYS A 14 -9.23 -3.50 12.27
C LYS A 14 -10.76 -3.45 12.19
N LEU A 15 -11.37 -4.26 11.32
CA LEU A 15 -12.83 -4.31 11.20
C LEU A 15 -13.48 -4.93 12.44
N THR A 16 -12.83 -5.91 13.07
CA THR A 16 -13.29 -6.49 14.34
C THR A 16 -13.35 -5.43 15.46
N GLN A 17 -12.33 -4.59 15.58
CA GLN A 17 -12.34 -3.46 16.52
C GLN A 17 -13.46 -2.46 16.21
N ALA A 18 -13.69 -2.16 14.94
CA ALA A 18 -14.76 -1.25 14.52
C ALA A 18 -16.17 -1.77 14.82
N ILE A 19 -16.38 -3.10 14.72
CA ILE A 19 -17.62 -3.76 15.14
C ILE A 19 -17.81 -3.59 16.66
N ASN A 20 -16.77 -3.86 17.45
CA ASN A 20 -16.82 -3.72 18.91
C ASN A 20 -17.08 -2.27 19.36
N ASN A 21 -16.53 -1.30 18.63
CA ASN A 21 -16.75 0.13 18.90
C ASN A 21 -18.10 0.65 18.34
N GLY A 22 -18.87 -0.19 17.65
CA GLY A 22 -20.18 0.16 17.10
C GLY A 22 -20.11 1.16 15.95
N TYR A 23 -19.03 1.18 15.16
CA TYR A 23 -18.94 1.99 13.95
C TYR A 23 -19.59 1.31 12.75
N ILE A 24 -19.43 -0.01 12.70
CA ILE A 24 -19.96 -0.86 11.64
C ILE A 24 -20.59 -2.12 12.22
N SER A 25 -21.39 -2.82 11.42
CA SER A 25 -21.79 -4.21 11.67
C SER A 25 -21.72 -5.00 10.38
N ILE A 26 -21.36 -6.28 10.44
CA ILE A 26 -21.37 -7.18 9.28
C ILE A 26 -22.41 -8.27 9.56
N THR A 27 -23.23 -8.62 8.57
CA THR A 27 -24.25 -9.68 8.69
C THR A 27 -23.59 -11.05 8.88
N ASP A 28 -24.29 -11.98 9.54
CA ASP A 28 -23.77 -13.32 9.86
C ASP A 28 -23.32 -14.12 8.62
N ASP A 29 -23.89 -13.82 7.45
CA ASP A 29 -23.52 -14.43 6.17
C ASP A 29 -22.32 -13.76 5.48
N ASN A 30 -21.69 -12.76 6.13
CA ASN A 30 -20.58 -11.95 5.62
C ASN A 30 -20.86 -11.26 4.28
N ARG A 31 -22.13 -10.98 3.95
CA ARG A 31 -22.50 -10.35 2.68
C ARG A 31 -22.67 -8.85 2.75
N THR A 32 -23.17 -8.34 3.87
CA THR A 32 -23.52 -6.92 3.99
C THR A 32 -22.77 -6.29 5.14
N ILE A 33 -22.14 -5.16 4.86
CA ILE A 33 -21.61 -4.25 5.88
C ILE A 33 -22.59 -3.09 6.06
N LYS A 34 -22.79 -2.68 7.31
CA LYS A 34 -23.60 -1.51 7.69
C LYS A 34 -22.72 -0.50 8.40
N TYR A 35 -22.78 0.76 7.98
CA TYR A 35 -22.12 1.89 8.63
C TYR A 35 -23.12 2.56 9.58
N LEU A 36 -23.01 2.24 10.86
CA LEU A 36 -24.11 2.41 11.83
C LEU A 36 -24.52 3.87 12.03
N GLN A 37 -23.56 4.81 12.03
CA GLN A 37 -23.86 6.24 12.18
C GLN A 37 -24.26 6.94 10.89
N LEU A 38 -23.91 6.35 9.74
CA LEU A 38 -24.22 6.90 8.43
C LEU A 38 -25.54 6.37 7.87
N ASN A 39 -26.10 5.34 8.51
CA ASN A 39 -27.28 4.62 8.02
C ASN A 39 -27.10 4.14 6.56
N HIS A 40 -25.89 3.69 6.23
CA HIS A 40 -25.48 3.25 4.90
C HIS A 40 -25.12 1.77 4.90
N ASN A 41 -25.41 1.04 3.81
CA ASN A 41 -25.12 -0.38 3.70
C ASN A 41 -24.53 -0.72 2.34
N GLU A 42 -23.59 -1.67 2.33
CA GLU A 42 -22.87 -2.08 1.12
C GLU A 42 -22.61 -3.59 1.08
N LEU A 43 -22.23 -4.08 -0.11
CA LEU A 43 -21.83 -5.48 -0.31
C LEU A 43 -20.40 -5.70 0.21
N PHE A 44 -20.27 -6.32 1.38
CA PHE A 44 -18.97 -6.63 1.99
C PHE A 44 -18.12 -7.63 1.16
N THR A 45 -18.76 -8.37 0.26
CA THR A 45 -18.05 -9.25 -0.68
C THR A 45 -17.32 -8.51 -1.77
N ASP A 46 -17.63 -7.23 -2.01
CA ASP A 46 -16.88 -6.40 -2.94
C ASP A 46 -15.47 -6.12 -2.38
N PRO A 47 -14.40 -6.51 -3.12
CA PRO A 47 -13.03 -6.22 -2.70
C PRO A 47 -12.72 -4.72 -2.51
N GLU A 48 -13.39 -3.83 -3.24
CA GLU A 48 -13.25 -2.38 -3.08
C GLU A 48 -13.89 -1.91 -1.78
N GLU A 49 -15.06 -2.45 -1.45
CA GLU A 49 -15.77 -2.15 -0.20
C GLU A 49 -14.94 -2.51 1.04
N LYS A 50 -14.20 -3.61 0.99
CA LYS A 50 -13.30 -3.98 2.10
C LYS A 50 -12.22 -2.92 2.33
N VAL A 51 -11.65 -2.38 1.27
CA VAL A 51 -10.65 -1.30 1.36
C VAL A 51 -11.29 -0.02 1.91
N ARG A 52 -12.48 0.33 1.42
CA ARG A 52 -13.25 1.49 1.91
C ARG A 52 -13.60 1.38 3.39
N ALA A 53 -14.13 0.24 3.82
CA ALA A 53 -14.47 -0.03 5.21
C ALA A 53 -13.25 0.09 6.13
N GLU A 54 -12.12 -0.50 5.74
CA GLU A 54 -10.89 -0.40 6.51
C GLU A 54 -10.32 1.01 6.57
N TYR A 55 -10.48 1.80 5.51
CA TYR A 55 -10.02 3.17 5.46
C TYR A 55 -10.95 4.10 6.25
N TYR A 56 -12.27 3.90 6.21
CA TYR A 56 -13.24 4.57 7.08
C TYR A 56 -12.88 4.40 8.56
N VAL A 57 -12.47 3.19 8.97
CA VAL A 57 -12.02 2.95 10.35
C VAL A 57 -10.70 3.66 10.65
N ASP A 58 -9.75 3.70 9.70
CA ASP A 58 -8.51 4.48 9.87
C ASP A 58 -8.84 5.97 10.04
N LEU A 59 -9.79 6.54 9.26
CA LEU A 59 -10.20 7.95 9.35
C LEU A 59 -10.65 8.35 10.76
N ILE A 60 -11.40 7.47 11.43
CA ILE A 60 -11.88 7.71 12.79
C ILE A 60 -10.78 7.46 13.81
N ASN A 61 -10.15 6.29 13.79
CA ASN A 61 -9.28 5.85 14.89
C ASN A 61 -7.86 6.43 14.82
N LYS A 62 -7.36 6.71 13.61
CA LYS A 62 -5.95 7.14 13.40
C LYS A 62 -5.83 8.60 13.04
N TYR A 63 -6.73 9.07 12.17
CA TYR A 63 -6.73 10.46 11.75
C TYR A 63 -7.64 11.35 12.60
N ASP A 64 -8.35 10.75 13.56
CA ASP A 64 -9.19 11.42 14.56
C ASP A 64 -10.31 12.29 13.96
N TYR A 65 -10.82 11.92 12.77
CA TYR A 65 -11.96 12.59 12.18
C TYR A 65 -13.27 12.18 12.85
N SER A 66 -14.08 13.19 13.22
CA SER A 66 -15.42 12.95 13.74
C SER A 66 -16.27 12.20 12.73
N LYS A 67 -16.86 11.08 13.15
CA LYS A 67 -17.79 10.28 12.35
C LYS A 67 -18.98 11.08 11.79
N ASN A 68 -19.39 12.16 12.47
CA ASN A 68 -20.48 13.02 12.01
C ASN A 68 -20.10 13.88 10.79
N ARG A 69 -18.80 14.04 10.54
CA ARG A 69 -18.22 14.82 9.44
C ARG A 69 -17.71 13.94 8.32
N ILE A 70 -18.06 12.65 8.31
CA ILE A 70 -17.74 11.72 7.25
C ILE A 70 -19.04 11.38 6.52
N GLU A 71 -18.97 11.28 5.21
CA GLU A 71 -20.06 10.85 4.34
C GLU A 71 -19.55 9.84 3.33
N LEU A 72 -20.37 8.83 3.03
CA LEU A 72 -20.10 7.84 2.00
C LEU A 72 -21.03 8.07 0.82
N GLU A 73 -20.58 7.70 -0.38
CA GLU A 73 -21.37 7.83 -1.62
C GLU A 73 -21.93 9.24 -1.78
N SER A 74 -21.07 10.25 -1.64
CA SER A 74 -21.49 11.65 -1.78
C SER A 74 -21.69 11.97 -3.26
N GLU A 75 -22.89 12.42 -3.64
CA GLU A 75 -23.21 12.76 -5.03
C GLU A 75 -22.39 13.98 -5.50
N MET A 76 -21.74 13.86 -6.67
CA MET A 76 -20.98 14.95 -7.27
C MET A 76 -21.93 15.94 -7.96
N PRO A 77 -21.84 17.24 -7.63
CA PRO A 77 -22.73 18.24 -8.24
C PRO A 77 -22.49 18.35 -9.75
N ASP A 78 -23.58 18.62 -10.48
CA ASP A 78 -23.58 18.98 -11.90
C ASP A 78 -22.86 17.98 -12.83
N ARG A 79 -22.94 16.67 -12.55
CA ARG A 79 -22.40 15.62 -13.41
C ARG A 79 -23.46 14.76 -14.08
N THR A 80 -23.30 14.53 -15.38
CA THR A 80 -24.10 13.58 -16.17
C THR A 80 -23.17 12.63 -16.94
N PRO A 81 -23.27 11.30 -16.76
CA PRO A 81 -24.11 10.62 -15.77
C PRO A 81 -23.70 10.97 -14.33
N GLU A 82 -24.61 10.74 -13.39
CA GLU A 82 -24.36 10.88 -11.96
C GLU A 82 -23.10 10.12 -11.56
N ARG A 83 -22.31 10.72 -10.67
CA ARG A 83 -21.10 10.12 -10.11
C ARG A 83 -21.05 10.42 -8.63
N TYR A 84 -20.48 9.50 -7.88
CA TYR A 84 -20.37 9.57 -6.44
C TYR A 84 -18.89 9.58 -6.06
N ALA A 85 -18.56 10.26 -4.96
CA ALA A 85 -17.28 10.12 -4.29
C ALA A 85 -17.41 9.13 -3.14
N ASP A 86 -16.46 8.21 -3.03
CA ASP A 86 -16.56 7.09 -2.09
C ASP A 86 -16.63 7.54 -0.64
N ILE A 87 -15.79 8.51 -0.25
CA ILE A 87 -15.83 9.17 1.05
C ILE A 87 -15.54 10.67 0.90
N VAL A 88 -16.31 11.50 1.60
CA VAL A 88 -16.01 12.92 1.80
C VAL A 88 -15.90 13.20 3.30
N ILE A 89 -14.81 13.84 3.72
CA ILE A 89 -14.63 14.37 5.08
C ILE A 89 -14.85 15.87 5.04
N TYR A 90 -15.60 16.42 6.00
CA TYR A 90 -15.97 17.84 6.08
C TYR A 90 -15.30 18.54 7.26
N GLU A 91 -15.10 19.86 7.21
CA GLU A 91 -14.58 20.65 8.34
C GLU A 91 -15.63 20.93 9.43
N ASP A 92 -16.91 20.85 9.08
CA ASP A 92 -18.04 21.25 9.93
C ASP A 92 -19.11 20.15 10.01
N ASP A 93 -19.89 20.16 11.10
CA ASP A 93 -20.94 19.18 11.35
C ASP A 93 -22.19 19.38 10.46
N GLU A 94 -22.32 20.54 9.81
CA GLU A 94 -23.37 20.80 8.81
C GLU A 94 -23.00 20.24 7.42
N LYS A 95 -21.79 19.68 7.28
CA LYS A 95 -21.23 19.12 6.04
C LYS A 95 -21.22 20.12 4.88
N LYS A 96 -20.90 21.39 5.14
CA LYS A 96 -20.88 22.45 4.11
C LYS A 96 -19.51 22.68 3.50
N LYS A 97 -18.44 22.30 4.18
CA LYS A 97 -17.06 22.52 3.75
C LYS A 97 -16.32 21.19 3.57
N PRO A 98 -16.34 20.60 2.37
CA PRO A 98 -15.51 19.44 2.05
C PRO A 98 -14.03 19.73 2.32
N TYR A 99 -13.37 18.81 3.01
CA TYR A 99 -11.97 18.92 3.43
C TYR A 99 -11.09 17.91 2.67
N ILE A 100 -11.50 16.65 2.63
CA ILE A 100 -10.80 15.57 1.93
C ILE A 100 -11.81 14.79 1.10
N VAL A 101 -11.46 14.49 -0.15
CA VAL A 101 -12.18 13.51 -0.98
C VAL A 101 -11.34 12.26 -1.10
N VAL A 102 -11.96 11.10 -0.87
CA VAL A 102 -11.33 9.78 -0.94
C VAL A 102 -11.91 9.01 -2.11
N GLU A 103 -11.05 8.35 -2.86
CA GLU A 103 -11.41 7.29 -3.80
C GLU A 103 -10.72 6.00 -3.34
N CYS A 104 -11.50 4.95 -3.14
CA CYS A 104 -11.05 3.62 -2.84
C CYS A 104 -11.08 2.76 -4.11
N LYS A 105 -10.14 1.83 -4.19
CA LYS A 105 -10.11 0.78 -5.20
C LYS A 105 -9.78 -0.53 -4.52
N LYS A 106 -10.20 -1.65 -5.12
CA LYS A 106 -9.75 -2.96 -4.65
C LYS A 106 -8.22 -3.01 -4.58
N ASP A 107 -7.68 -3.73 -3.60
CA ASP A 107 -6.24 -3.94 -3.58
C ASP A 107 -5.80 -4.80 -4.78
N GLY A 108 -4.58 -4.59 -5.26
CA GLY A 108 -4.01 -5.33 -6.38
C GLY A 108 -4.31 -4.73 -7.75
N ILE A 109 -5.02 -3.60 -7.85
CA ILE A 109 -5.17 -2.90 -9.14
C ILE A 109 -3.81 -2.50 -9.73
N SER A 110 -3.76 -2.40 -11.05
CA SER A 110 -2.59 -1.98 -11.81
C SER A 110 -2.24 -0.50 -11.58
N ASP A 111 -1.00 -0.12 -11.88
CA ASP A 111 -0.55 1.28 -11.78
C ASP A 111 -1.37 2.21 -12.68
N ALA A 112 -1.81 1.72 -13.85
CA ALA A 112 -2.65 2.48 -14.77
C ALA A 112 -4.05 2.74 -14.20
N GLU A 113 -4.68 1.71 -13.59
CA GLU A 113 -5.96 1.87 -12.90
C GLU A 113 -5.83 2.80 -11.69
N PHE A 114 -4.72 2.71 -10.94
CA PHE A 114 -4.47 3.57 -9.78
C PHE A 114 -4.27 5.03 -10.19
N GLU A 115 -3.57 5.28 -11.30
CA GLU A 115 -3.39 6.62 -11.86
C GLU A 115 -4.72 7.21 -12.37
N GLN A 116 -5.58 6.38 -12.98
CA GLN A 116 -6.92 6.80 -13.40
C GLN A 116 -7.79 7.19 -12.18
N ALA A 117 -7.78 6.37 -11.13
CA ALA A 117 -8.49 6.66 -9.87
C ALA A 117 -7.95 7.93 -9.19
N THR A 118 -6.62 8.13 -9.23
CA THR A 118 -5.96 9.34 -8.72
C THR A 118 -6.45 10.60 -9.45
N LYS A 119 -6.54 10.56 -10.78
CA LYS A 119 -7.08 11.69 -11.57
C LYS A 119 -8.56 11.93 -11.30
N GLN A 120 -9.33 10.86 -11.12
CA GLN A 120 -10.74 10.94 -10.76
C GLN A 120 -10.94 11.65 -9.42
N VAL A 121 -10.24 11.22 -8.36
CA VAL A 121 -10.41 11.81 -7.03
C VAL A 121 -10.00 13.28 -6.99
N ILE A 122 -8.93 13.65 -7.71
CA ILE A 122 -8.53 15.06 -7.84
C ILE A 122 -9.60 15.88 -8.57
N ALA A 123 -10.18 15.35 -9.65
CA ALA A 123 -11.24 16.04 -10.37
C ALA A 123 -12.48 16.25 -9.48
N ASN A 124 -12.83 15.25 -8.66
CA ASN A 124 -13.93 15.35 -7.69
C ASN A 124 -13.62 16.37 -6.59
N ALA A 125 -12.41 16.32 -6.01
CA ALA A 125 -11.96 17.27 -4.99
C ALA A 125 -11.99 18.72 -5.48
N ARG A 126 -11.63 18.97 -6.75
CA ARG A 126 -11.71 20.30 -7.36
C ARG A 126 -13.14 20.83 -7.47
N ILE A 127 -14.08 19.96 -7.85
CA ILE A 127 -15.51 20.30 -7.95
C ILE A 127 -16.07 20.64 -6.56
N LEU A 128 -15.70 19.84 -5.55
CA LEU A 128 -16.13 20.04 -4.17
C LEU A 128 -15.34 21.11 -3.40
N HIS A 129 -14.35 21.72 -4.05
CA HIS A 129 -13.41 22.66 -3.43
C HIS A 129 -12.67 22.11 -2.18
N ALA A 130 -12.46 20.79 -2.13
CA ALA A 130 -11.72 20.15 -1.06
C ALA A 130 -10.21 20.38 -1.22
N PRO A 131 -9.49 20.88 -0.18
CA PRO A 131 -8.05 21.13 -0.25
C PRO A 131 -7.21 19.88 -0.50
N TYR A 132 -7.69 18.71 -0.09
CA TYR A 132 -6.98 17.45 -0.21
C TYR A 132 -7.78 16.37 -0.94
N ALA A 133 -7.06 15.47 -1.60
CA ALA A 133 -7.61 14.26 -2.18
C ALA A 133 -6.71 13.07 -1.83
N ILE A 134 -7.28 11.87 -1.70
CA ILE A 134 -6.50 10.65 -1.52
C ILE A 134 -7.09 9.47 -2.29
N CYS A 135 -6.23 8.77 -3.03
CA CYS A 135 -6.56 7.49 -3.64
C CYS A 135 -5.98 6.34 -2.80
N VAL A 136 -6.81 5.34 -2.47
CA VAL A 136 -6.46 4.22 -1.59
C VAL A 136 -6.77 2.89 -2.27
N ALA A 137 -5.75 2.05 -2.48
CA ALA A 137 -5.88 0.70 -3.00
C ALA A 137 -5.09 -0.27 -2.10
N GLY A 138 -5.70 -0.65 -0.98
CA GLY A 138 -5.07 -1.40 0.10
C GLY A 138 -3.86 -0.68 0.69
N ASN A 139 -2.67 -1.26 0.51
CA ASN A 139 -1.41 -0.67 0.99
C ASN A 139 -0.86 0.44 0.09
N THR A 140 -1.30 0.52 -1.17
CA THR A 140 -0.90 1.61 -2.07
C THR A 140 -1.81 2.82 -1.83
N ARG A 141 -1.23 3.95 -1.45
CA ARG A 141 -1.98 5.19 -1.18
C ARG A 141 -1.26 6.38 -1.79
N ARG A 142 -2.01 7.36 -2.28
CA ARG A 142 -1.47 8.66 -2.73
C ARG A 142 -2.38 9.77 -2.25
N ALA A 143 -1.90 10.53 -1.28
CA ALA A 143 -2.54 11.76 -0.80
C ALA A 143 -1.96 12.95 -1.54
N MET A 144 -2.79 13.96 -1.81
CA MET A 144 -2.41 15.09 -2.65
C MET A 144 -3.07 16.39 -2.18
N GLU A 145 -2.38 17.50 -2.41
CA GLU A 145 -2.95 18.85 -2.38
C GLU A 145 -3.61 19.18 -3.71
N THR A 146 -4.93 19.36 -3.68
CA THR A 146 -5.77 19.53 -4.86
C THR A 146 -5.36 20.75 -5.70
N VAL A 147 -4.95 21.84 -5.02
CA VAL A 147 -4.56 23.12 -5.64
C VAL A 147 -3.20 23.06 -6.35
N LEU A 148 -2.32 22.16 -5.93
CA LEU A 148 -0.98 22.01 -6.52
C LEU A 148 -0.94 21.00 -7.68
N TRP A 149 -2.03 20.25 -7.90
CA TRP A 149 -2.03 19.15 -8.87
C TRP A 149 -1.80 19.59 -10.32
N ASN A 150 -0.85 18.93 -10.96
CA ASN A 150 -0.52 19.06 -12.38
C ASN A 150 -0.18 17.68 -12.94
N ASP A 151 -0.86 17.25 -14.00
CA ASP A 151 -0.65 15.93 -14.64
C ASP A 151 0.79 15.72 -15.15
N LYS A 152 1.55 16.81 -15.38
CA LYS A 152 2.95 16.74 -15.80
C LYS A 152 3.95 16.59 -14.66
N GLU A 153 3.58 17.04 -13.46
CA GLU A 153 4.45 17.08 -12.27
C GLU A 153 3.63 16.72 -11.02
N PRO A 154 3.02 15.52 -10.97
CA PRO A 154 2.13 15.10 -9.89
C PRO A 154 2.81 15.05 -8.51
N GLU A 155 4.14 14.86 -8.48
CA GLU A 155 4.95 14.86 -7.27
C GLU A 155 4.90 16.21 -6.52
N LYS A 156 4.68 17.33 -7.23
CA LYS A 156 4.52 18.64 -6.58
C LYS A 156 3.27 18.74 -5.71
N ALA A 157 2.24 17.97 -6.02
CA ALA A 157 1.02 17.91 -5.23
C ALA A 157 1.01 16.75 -4.25
N THR A 158 1.87 15.74 -4.46
CA THR A 158 1.88 14.54 -3.63
C THR A 158 2.42 14.85 -2.24
N ILE A 159 1.66 14.43 -1.23
CA ILE A 159 2.02 14.57 0.19
C ILE A 159 2.16 13.18 0.83
N THR A 160 2.82 13.11 1.97
CA THR A 160 3.13 11.82 2.62
C THR A 160 1.87 11.08 3.10
N ASP A 161 0.85 11.82 3.56
CA ASP A 161 -0.49 11.35 3.92
C ASP A 161 -1.45 12.53 4.09
N ILE A 162 -2.75 12.27 4.25
CA ILE A 162 -3.71 13.31 4.64
C ILE A 162 -3.40 13.86 6.04
N PRO A 163 -3.76 15.13 6.34
CA PRO A 163 -3.61 15.68 7.69
C PRO A 163 -4.38 14.88 8.75
N ILE A 164 -3.89 14.90 9.99
CA ILE A 164 -4.60 14.39 11.16
C ILE A 164 -5.45 15.53 11.74
N LEU A 165 -6.74 15.29 12.03
CA LEU A 165 -7.65 16.25 12.65
C LEU A 165 -7.51 17.70 12.11
N TYR A 166 -7.63 17.88 10.79
CA TYR A 166 -7.51 19.20 10.14
C TYR A 166 -6.19 19.95 10.45
N GLY A 167 -5.16 19.21 10.84
CA GLY A 167 -3.84 19.72 11.16
C GLY A 167 -3.01 20.05 9.93
N LYS A 168 -1.69 20.11 10.12
CA LYS A 168 -0.74 20.36 9.03
C LYS A 168 -0.36 19.05 8.35
N VAL A 169 0.04 19.18 7.08
CA VAL A 169 0.70 18.10 6.35
C VAL A 169 2.09 17.88 6.95
N GLU A 170 2.39 16.63 7.30
CA GLU A 170 3.70 16.24 7.81
C GLU A 170 4.71 16.07 6.67
N GLU A 171 6.00 16.30 6.94
CA GLU A 171 7.05 16.03 5.95
C GLU A 171 7.25 14.53 5.73
N PHE A 172 7.15 13.74 6.80
CA PHE A 172 7.37 12.29 6.82
C PHE A 172 6.19 11.58 7.46
N ARG A 173 5.92 10.37 6.99
CA ARG A 173 4.88 9.51 7.55
C ARG A 173 5.48 8.45 8.47
N PHE A 174 6.40 7.64 7.97
CA PHE A 174 6.81 6.42 8.67
C PHE A 174 7.95 6.66 9.66
N LYS A 175 7.70 6.38 10.94
CA LYS A 175 8.68 6.53 12.02
C LYS A 175 8.67 5.32 12.95
N LYS A 176 9.86 4.91 13.39
CA LYS A 176 10.03 3.67 14.15
C LYS A 176 9.33 3.74 15.51
N GLY A 177 8.61 2.68 15.87
CA GLY A 177 7.97 2.54 17.18
C GLY A 177 6.73 3.40 17.40
N ASP A 178 6.22 4.06 16.37
CA ASP A 178 4.92 4.72 16.43
C ASP A 178 3.76 3.70 16.29
N SER A 179 2.65 3.95 16.97
CA SER A 179 1.50 3.04 17.00
C SER A 179 0.80 2.90 15.65
N ASP A 180 0.72 3.97 14.88
CA ASP A 180 -0.12 4.07 13.68
C ASP A 180 0.71 4.21 12.40
N TRP A 181 1.89 4.79 12.55
CA TRP A 181 2.81 5.16 11.48
C TRP A 181 4.18 4.48 11.57
N ASP A 182 4.34 3.35 12.28
CA ASP A 182 5.47 2.43 12.05
C ASP A 182 5.14 1.46 10.87
N LEU A 183 6.16 0.76 10.39
CA LEU A 183 6.05 -0.24 9.34
C LEU A 183 5.23 -1.44 9.80
N LYS A 184 4.30 -1.88 8.95
CA LYS A 184 3.39 -2.99 9.25
C LYS A 184 3.88 -4.30 8.66
N THR A 185 3.71 -5.38 9.41
CA THR A 185 3.82 -6.74 8.85
C THR A 185 2.59 -7.03 8.01
N LEU A 186 2.79 -7.76 6.92
CA LEU A 186 1.71 -8.18 6.05
C LEU A 186 1.51 -9.68 6.14
N ASP A 187 0.30 -10.13 5.83
CA ASP A 187 0.08 -11.54 5.56
C ASP A 187 0.74 -11.96 4.23
N LYS A 188 0.77 -13.27 3.99
CA LYS A 188 1.40 -13.86 2.80
C LYS A 188 0.81 -13.34 1.49
N SER A 189 -0.52 -13.18 1.43
CA SER A 189 -1.22 -12.76 0.22
C SER A 189 -0.99 -11.28 -0.09
N GLU A 190 -0.96 -10.46 0.95
CA GLU A 190 -0.68 -9.02 0.88
C GLU A 190 0.77 -8.77 0.48
N LEU A 191 1.72 -9.50 1.08
CA LEU A 191 3.14 -9.41 0.72
C LEU A 191 3.36 -9.83 -0.74
N LYS A 192 2.79 -10.97 -1.16
CA LYS A 192 2.88 -11.44 -2.55
C LYS A 192 2.39 -10.36 -3.52
N ARG A 193 1.23 -9.76 -3.25
CA ARG A 193 0.62 -8.71 -4.08
C ARG A 193 1.48 -7.44 -4.14
N ALA A 194 2.10 -7.03 -3.03
CA ALA A 194 3.01 -5.89 -3.01
C ALA A 194 4.28 -6.14 -3.86
N LEU A 195 4.82 -7.35 -3.82
CA LEU A 195 5.95 -7.78 -4.65
C LEU A 195 5.57 -7.84 -6.14
N GLU A 196 4.41 -8.41 -6.47
CA GLU A 196 3.89 -8.47 -7.84
C GLU A 196 3.65 -7.08 -8.44
N LYS A 197 3.04 -6.17 -7.68
CA LYS A 197 2.87 -4.77 -8.09
C LYS A 197 4.22 -4.12 -8.40
N SER A 198 5.15 -4.20 -7.46
CA SER A 198 6.48 -3.63 -7.61
C SER A 198 7.22 -4.19 -8.83
N GLN A 199 7.09 -5.50 -9.08
CA GLN A 199 7.64 -6.15 -10.26
C GLN A 199 6.99 -5.64 -11.56
N ASN A 200 5.66 -5.49 -11.57
CA ASN A 200 4.93 -5.05 -12.76
C ASN A 200 5.30 -3.61 -13.13
N THR A 201 5.50 -2.73 -12.15
CA THR A 201 6.04 -1.39 -12.35
C THR A 201 7.40 -1.46 -13.07
N LEU A 202 8.33 -2.29 -12.56
CA LEU A 202 9.67 -2.44 -13.12
C LEU A 202 9.69 -3.19 -14.46
N TRP A 203 8.70 -4.04 -14.73
CA TRP A 203 8.56 -4.71 -16.02
C TRP A 203 8.10 -3.73 -17.11
N ALA A 204 7.43 -2.63 -16.71
CA ALA A 204 7.02 -1.52 -17.56
C ALA A 204 6.26 -1.96 -18.82
N GLY A 205 5.36 -2.95 -18.69
CA GLY A 205 4.53 -3.47 -19.77
C GLY A 205 5.31 -4.18 -20.89
N GLY A 206 6.46 -4.80 -20.57
CA GLY A 206 7.27 -5.55 -21.53
C GLY A 206 8.43 -4.77 -22.12
N LYS A 207 8.64 -3.52 -21.72
CA LYS A 207 9.81 -2.72 -22.11
C LYS A 207 11.11 -3.26 -21.52
N ARG A 208 11.05 -3.92 -20.36
CA ARG A 208 12.20 -4.52 -19.68
C ARG A 208 12.09 -6.05 -19.70
N ASN A 209 13.24 -6.72 -19.84
CA ASN A 209 13.30 -8.17 -19.69
C ASN A 209 12.83 -8.53 -18.26
N PRO A 210 11.90 -9.50 -18.10
CA PRO A 210 11.40 -9.89 -16.79
C PRO A 210 12.51 -10.18 -15.77
N THR A 211 13.58 -10.88 -16.16
CA THR A 211 14.69 -11.24 -15.27
C THR A 211 15.46 -10.01 -14.79
N VAL A 212 15.61 -9.00 -15.66
CA VAL A 212 16.23 -7.72 -15.28
C VAL A 212 15.33 -6.95 -14.33
N ALA A 213 14.02 -6.87 -14.60
CA ALA A 213 13.08 -6.23 -13.69
C ALA A 213 13.08 -6.89 -12.30
N PHE A 214 13.19 -8.22 -12.25
CA PHE A 214 13.31 -8.98 -11.01
C PHE A 214 14.62 -8.72 -10.26
N ASP A 215 15.75 -8.65 -10.96
CA ASP A 215 17.04 -8.29 -10.36
C ASP A 215 16.99 -6.89 -9.74
N GLU A 216 16.38 -5.92 -10.43
CA GLU A 216 16.17 -4.58 -9.88
C GLU A 216 15.23 -4.58 -8.66
N LEU A 217 14.15 -5.37 -8.68
CA LEU A 217 13.28 -5.54 -7.50
C LEU A 217 14.05 -6.10 -6.29
N CYS A 218 14.90 -7.10 -6.52
CA CYS A 218 15.75 -7.66 -5.46
C CYS A 218 16.68 -6.62 -4.84
N LYS A 219 17.29 -5.75 -5.66
CA LYS A 219 18.12 -4.63 -5.17
C LYS A 219 17.30 -3.67 -4.31
N ILE A 220 16.09 -3.30 -4.72
CA ILE A 220 15.21 -2.40 -3.96
C ILE A 220 14.78 -3.03 -2.63
N ILE A 221 14.41 -4.30 -2.63
CA ILE A 221 14.07 -5.06 -1.41
C ILE A 221 15.24 -5.07 -0.44
N PHE A 222 16.45 -5.27 -0.95
CA PHE A 222 17.64 -5.24 -0.13
C PHE A 222 17.89 -3.86 0.47
N VAL A 223 17.76 -2.78 -0.32
CA VAL A 223 17.83 -1.40 0.19
C VAL A 223 16.82 -1.17 1.30
N LYS A 224 15.59 -1.65 1.12
CA LYS A 224 14.54 -1.56 2.13
C LYS A 224 14.87 -2.31 3.42
N ILE A 225 15.29 -3.58 3.32
CA ILE A 225 15.68 -4.37 4.50
C ILE A 225 16.88 -3.72 5.21
N ARG A 226 17.82 -3.17 4.44
CA ARG A 226 18.97 -2.47 4.98
C ARG A 226 18.55 -1.22 5.74
N ASP A 227 17.65 -0.46 5.16
CA ASP A 227 17.02 0.70 5.79
C ASP A 227 16.37 0.27 7.11
N GLU A 228 15.46 -0.71 7.11
CA GLU A 228 14.76 -1.20 8.30
C GLU A 228 15.70 -1.67 9.44
N LYS A 229 16.89 -2.17 9.09
CA LYS A 229 17.92 -2.65 10.03
C LYS A 229 18.93 -1.59 10.46
N ARG A 230 18.88 -0.36 9.93
CA ARG A 230 19.64 0.76 10.53
C ARG A 230 19.15 0.87 11.97
N GLY A 231 20.07 0.86 12.94
CA GLY A 231 19.78 0.76 14.39
C GLY A 231 19.05 1.97 14.97
N ARG A 232 17.92 2.35 14.37
CA ARG A 232 17.12 3.52 14.66
C ARG A 232 16.51 3.44 16.06
N LYS A 233 16.40 4.60 16.69
CA LYS A 233 15.65 4.80 17.93
C LYS A 233 14.17 5.04 17.61
N ASN A 234 13.31 4.89 18.61
CA ASN A 234 11.90 5.21 18.46
C ASN A 234 11.72 6.71 18.14
N GLY A 235 10.82 7.02 17.21
CA GLY A 235 10.58 8.36 16.69
C GLY A 235 11.45 8.75 15.50
N GLU A 236 12.52 8.00 15.17
CA GLU A 236 13.33 8.28 13.98
C GLU A 236 12.63 7.80 12.70
N TYR A 237 12.72 8.60 11.65
CA TYR A 237 12.11 8.33 10.35
C TYR A 237 12.89 7.29 9.54
N TYR A 238 12.17 6.44 8.81
CA TYR A 238 12.76 5.54 7.82
C TYR A 238 13.23 6.32 6.59
N ASP A 239 14.31 5.87 5.93
CA ASP A 239 14.71 6.48 4.66
C ASP A 239 13.96 5.84 3.48
N PHE A 240 13.42 4.63 3.63
CA PHE A 240 12.60 4.02 2.58
C PHE A 240 11.15 4.54 2.65
N GLN A 241 10.93 5.81 2.28
CA GLN A 241 9.60 6.42 2.17
C GLN A 241 9.64 7.66 1.26
N ILE A 242 8.50 8.13 0.81
CA ILE A 242 8.37 9.38 0.02
C ILE A 242 7.98 10.52 0.97
N LYS A 243 8.73 11.62 0.93
CA LYS A 243 8.39 12.83 1.68
C LYS A 243 7.40 13.70 0.92
N THR A 244 6.75 14.60 1.65
CA THR A 244 5.86 15.61 1.07
C THR A 244 6.59 16.48 0.02
N HIS A 245 6.02 16.53 -1.18
CA HIS A 245 6.56 17.21 -2.38
C HIS A 245 7.95 16.74 -2.84
N GLU A 246 8.37 15.53 -2.44
CA GLU A 246 9.66 14.99 -2.84
C GLU A 246 9.64 14.53 -4.29
N LYS A 247 10.61 15.01 -5.08
CA LYS A 247 10.76 14.58 -6.47
C LYS A 247 11.33 13.17 -6.58
N ALA A 248 10.98 12.48 -7.66
CA ALA A 248 11.48 11.15 -7.98
C ALA A 248 13.01 11.06 -7.95
N GLU A 249 13.73 12.07 -8.46
CA GLU A 249 15.19 12.09 -8.49
C GLU A 249 15.81 12.23 -7.08
N SER A 250 15.11 12.90 -6.15
CA SER A 250 15.55 12.99 -4.75
C SER A 250 15.44 11.64 -4.06
N VAL A 251 14.29 10.96 -4.24
CA VAL A 251 14.07 9.60 -3.74
C VAL A 251 15.13 8.66 -4.30
N TYR A 252 15.38 8.72 -5.62
CA TYR A 252 16.39 7.89 -6.26
C TYR A 252 17.78 8.11 -5.67
N LYS A 253 18.25 9.36 -5.57
CA LYS A 253 19.58 9.67 -5.00
C LYS A 253 19.72 9.17 -3.58
N ARG A 254 18.68 9.33 -2.76
CA ARG A 254 18.68 8.89 -1.36
C ARG A 254 18.75 7.38 -1.23
N LEU A 255 17.97 6.63 -2.03
CA LEU A 255 17.96 5.17 -1.99
C LEU A 255 19.18 4.54 -2.66
N ASP A 256 19.70 5.14 -3.74
CA ASP A 256 20.97 4.72 -4.33
C ASP A 256 22.13 4.88 -3.34
N ALA A 257 22.16 5.96 -2.54
CA ALA A 257 23.17 6.09 -1.49
C ALA A 257 23.16 4.92 -0.49
N ILE A 258 21.97 4.46 -0.07
CA ILE A 258 21.82 3.28 0.79
C ILE A 258 22.31 2.01 0.08
N TYR A 259 22.00 1.88 -1.22
CA TYR A 259 22.46 0.77 -2.04
C TYR A 259 24.00 0.74 -2.14
N GLN A 260 24.63 1.89 -2.43
CA GLN A 260 26.08 2.00 -2.53
C GLN A 260 26.80 1.72 -1.20
N GLU A 261 26.25 2.18 -0.07
CA GLU A 261 26.77 1.82 1.26
C GLU A 261 26.75 0.31 1.50
N ALA A 262 25.70 -0.35 1.02
CA ALA A 262 25.53 -1.78 1.22
C ALA A 262 26.41 -2.59 0.26
N LYS A 263 26.59 -2.11 -0.97
CA LYS A 263 27.54 -2.62 -1.96
C LYS A 263 28.98 -2.64 -1.44
N GLN A 264 29.39 -1.64 -0.68
CA GLN A 264 30.72 -1.61 -0.06
C GLN A 264 30.90 -2.67 1.02
N LYS A 265 29.83 -3.09 1.70
CA LYS A 265 29.89 -4.09 2.77
C LYS A 265 29.79 -5.53 2.26
N ASP A 266 29.12 -5.74 1.14
CA ASP A 266 28.97 -7.05 0.52
C ASP A 266 29.15 -6.97 -1.02
N PRO A 267 30.40 -6.77 -1.49
CA PRO A 267 30.69 -6.60 -2.91
C PRO A 267 30.53 -7.89 -3.73
N GLU A 268 30.44 -9.05 -3.08
CA GLU A 268 30.22 -10.34 -3.77
C GLU A 268 28.77 -10.50 -4.20
N VAL A 269 27.83 -10.00 -3.38
CA VAL A 269 26.39 -10.03 -3.66
C VAL A 269 25.95 -8.85 -4.54
N PHE A 270 26.56 -7.66 -4.39
CA PHE A 270 26.15 -6.46 -5.11
C PHE A 270 27.27 -5.93 -6.02
N LYS A 271 27.10 -6.06 -7.34
CA LYS A 271 28.13 -5.67 -8.32
C LYS A 271 27.72 -4.54 -9.24
N GLU A 272 26.44 -4.49 -9.61
CA GLU A 272 25.92 -3.48 -10.53
C GLU A 272 25.38 -2.25 -9.79
N SER A 273 24.99 -1.20 -10.51
CA SER A 273 24.20 -0.08 -9.97
C SER A 273 22.71 -0.32 -10.27
N LEU A 274 21.82 0.46 -9.65
CA LEU A 274 20.40 0.45 -9.98
C LEU A 274 20.18 0.92 -11.43
N LYS A 275 19.54 0.09 -12.27
CA LYS A 275 19.29 0.36 -13.70
C LYS A 275 17.81 0.61 -13.97
N ILE A 276 17.24 1.54 -13.21
CA ILE A 276 15.82 1.92 -13.24
C ILE A 276 15.69 3.43 -13.30
N GLU A 277 14.61 3.90 -13.90
CA GLU A 277 14.32 5.33 -13.94
C GLU A 277 13.80 5.83 -12.58
N PRO A 278 14.03 7.10 -12.21
CA PRO A 278 13.57 7.66 -10.95
C PRO A 278 12.06 7.46 -10.69
N GLU A 279 11.23 7.60 -11.71
CA GLU A 279 9.77 7.48 -11.62
C GLU A 279 9.32 6.04 -11.35
N GLU A 280 10.03 5.06 -11.90
CA GLU A 280 9.81 3.63 -11.64
C GLU A 280 10.11 3.32 -10.18
N LEU A 281 11.26 3.79 -9.68
CA LEU A 281 11.63 3.62 -8.27
C LEU A 281 10.65 4.32 -7.34
N TYR A 282 10.23 5.55 -7.67
CA TYR A 282 9.26 6.31 -6.89
C TYR A 282 7.94 5.53 -6.72
N THR A 283 7.44 4.94 -7.80
CA THR A 283 6.23 4.13 -7.77
C THR A 283 6.40 2.86 -6.91
N VAL A 284 7.52 2.15 -7.07
CA VAL A 284 7.85 0.98 -6.23
C VAL A 284 7.95 1.34 -4.73
N VAL A 285 8.58 2.47 -4.40
CA VAL A 285 8.64 2.97 -3.01
C VAL A 285 7.22 3.22 -2.50
N GLY A 286 6.33 3.77 -3.34
CA GLY A 286 4.91 3.95 -3.05
C GLY A 286 4.21 2.67 -2.58
N HIS A 287 4.53 1.52 -3.18
CA HIS A 287 3.97 0.22 -2.81
C HIS A 287 4.59 -0.38 -1.55
N LEU A 288 5.88 -0.12 -1.29
CA LEU A 288 6.66 -0.82 -0.27
C LEU A 288 6.92 0.00 1.01
N GLN A 289 6.77 1.33 0.99
CA GLN A 289 7.18 2.21 2.09
C GLN A 289 6.52 1.92 3.43
N GLY A 290 5.24 1.50 3.45
CA GLY A 290 4.52 1.19 4.71
C GLY A 290 4.69 -0.24 5.22
N ILE A 291 5.43 -1.07 4.50
CA ILE A 291 5.56 -2.51 4.77
C ILE A 291 6.85 -2.77 5.53
N SER A 292 6.87 -3.71 6.48
CA SER A 292 8.09 -4.19 7.11
C SER A 292 8.54 -5.50 6.48
N LEU A 293 9.60 -5.51 5.69
CA LEU A 293 10.17 -6.76 5.14
C LEU A 293 11.05 -7.51 6.15
N ASN A 294 11.59 -6.83 7.16
CA ASN A 294 12.42 -7.46 8.18
C ASN A 294 11.59 -8.20 9.23
N LYS A 295 10.58 -7.52 9.83
CA LYS A 295 9.72 -8.10 10.87
C LYS A 295 8.70 -9.10 10.33
N THR A 296 8.40 -9.10 9.03
CA THR A 296 7.50 -10.10 8.44
C THR A 296 8.13 -11.48 8.59
N ASP A 297 7.31 -12.44 8.99
CA ASP A 297 7.71 -13.80 9.33
C ASP A 297 8.50 -14.48 8.19
N LEU A 298 9.48 -15.32 8.53
CA LEU A 298 10.37 -15.98 7.57
C LEU A 298 9.61 -16.96 6.67
N ASP A 299 8.61 -17.67 7.20
CA ASP A 299 7.77 -18.55 6.40
C ASP A 299 6.86 -17.73 5.49
N THR A 300 6.29 -16.65 5.99
CA THR A 300 5.49 -15.71 5.19
C THR A 300 6.29 -15.14 4.02
N LYS A 301 7.53 -14.68 4.28
CA LYS A 301 8.44 -14.20 3.23
C LYS A 301 8.77 -15.30 2.25
N GLY A 302 9.29 -16.42 2.75
CA GLY A 302 9.77 -17.49 1.88
C GLY A 302 8.67 -18.06 1.01
N VAL A 303 7.46 -18.27 1.53
CA VAL A 303 6.35 -18.80 0.73
C VAL A 303 5.76 -17.73 -0.21
N ALA A 304 5.71 -16.45 0.18
CA ALA A 304 5.31 -15.37 -0.73
C ALA A 304 6.30 -15.21 -1.89
N PHE A 305 7.61 -15.24 -1.59
CA PHE A 305 8.67 -15.23 -2.59
C PHE A 305 8.62 -16.47 -3.48
N GLU A 306 8.47 -17.67 -2.93
CA GLU A 306 8.34 -18.90 -3.72
C GLU A 306 7.14 -18.84 -4.67
N GLN A 307 5.97 -18.41 -4.20
CA GLN A 307 4.80 -18.29 -5.06
C GLN A 307 4.96 -17.22 -6.14
N PHE A 308 5.53 -16.07 -5.78
CA PHE A 308 5.86 -15.02 -6.74
C PHE A 308 6.86 -15.53 -7.80
N MET A 309 7.89 -16.26 -7.38
CA MET A 309 8.89 -16.84 -8.25
C MET A 309 8.34 -17.97 -9.11
N GLU A 310 7.49 -18.84 -8.57
CA GLU A 310 6.84 -19.89 -9.33
C GLU A 310 5.98 -19.31 -10.46
N ASP A 311 5.14 -18.32 -10.16
CA ASP A 311 4.28 -17.69 -11.17
C ASP A 311 5.11 -16.98 -12.25
N PHE A 312 6.30 -16.50 -11.89
CA PHE A 312 7.24 -15.85 -12.79
C PHE A 312 8.05 -16.84 -13.66
N PHE A 313 8.58 -17.92 -13.07
CA PHE A 313 9.48 -18.88 -13.74
C PHE A 313 8.74 -20.05 -14.41
N LYS A 314 7.48 -20.34 -14.04
CA LYS A 314 6.67 -21.36 -14.70
C LYS A 314 6.40 -20.96 -16.16
N GLY A 315 6.90 -21.79 -17.07
CA GLY A 315 6.53 -21.76 -18.49
C GLY A 315 7.50 -21.04 -19.44
N LYS A 316 8.61 -20.44 -18.98
CA LYS A 316 9.59 -19.82 -19.90
C LYS A 316 11.06 -20.24 -19.71
N SER A 317 11.44 -20.88 -18.60
CA SER A 317 12.86 -21.23 -18.35
C SER A 317 13.12 -22.64 -17.80
N GLY A 318 12.09 -23.48 -17.61
CA GLY A 318 12.25 -24.89 -17.19
C GLY A 318 12.84 -25.09 -15.79
N GLN A 319 12.84 -24.05 -14.96
CA GLN A 319 13.35 -24.09 -13.59
C GLN A 319 12.22 -24.44 -12.62
N TYR A 320 12.51 -25.32 -11.66
CA TYR A 320 11.58 -25.74 -10.61
C TYR A 320 12.23 -25.55 -9.25
N PHE A 321 11.44 -25.15 -8.26
CA PHE A 321 11.89 -25.15 -6.87
C PHE A 321 11.89 -26.57 -6.31
N THR A 322 12.84 -26.86 -5.42
CA THR A 322 12.79 -28.05 -4.59
C THR A 322 11.74 -27.83 -3.49
N PRO A 323 10.71 -28.71 -3.37
CA PRO A 323 9.68 -28.55 -2.35
C PRO A 323 10.28 -28.46 -0.93
N ARG A 324 9.71 -27.62 -0.08
CA ARG A 324 10.20 -27.38 1.30
C ARG A 324 10.28 -28.66 2.11
N GLU A 325 9.36 -29.59 1.89
CA GLU A 325 9.32 -30.89 2.55
C GLU A 325 10.57 -31.71 2.22
N ILE A 326 11.03 -31.64 0.97
CA ILE A 326 12.25 -32.33 0.51
C ILE A 326 13.50 -31.66 1.10
N VAL A 327 13.54 -30.32 1.11
CA VAL A 327 14.65 -29.57 1.74
C VAL A 327 14.71 -29.88 3.23
N SER A 328 13.58 -29.83 3.94
CA SER A 328 13.49 -30.13 5.37
C SER A 328 13.89 -31.57 5.68
N PHE A 329 13.45 -32.53 4.86
CA PHE A 329 13.86 -33.92 4.96
C PHE A 329 15.37 -34.08 4.80
N ALA A 330 15.97 -33.47 3.77
CA ALA A 330 17.41 -33.56 3.51
C ALA A 330 18.24 -32.92 4.64
N VAL A 331 17.86 -31.73 5.12
CA VAL A 331 18.54 -31.05 6.24
C VAL A 331 18.47 -31.90 7.52
N LYS A 332 17.30 -32.46 7.84
CA LYS A 332 17.12 -33.36 8.99
C LYS A 332 17.93 -34.64 8.84
N MET A 333 17.97 -35.22 7.65
CA MET A 333 18.76 -36.42 7.35
C MET A 333 20.27 -36.17 7.52
N MET A 334 20.72 -34.98 7.14
CA MET A 334 22.13 -34.59 7.24
C MET A 334 22.57 -34.16 8.64
N ASP A 335 21.65 -34.03 9.60
CA ASP A 335 21.91 -33.56 10.99
C ASP A 335 22.79 -32.29 11.03
N ILE A 336 22.52 -31.34 10.13
CA ILE A 336 23.28 -30.08 10.08
C ILE A 336 23.03 -29.31 11.39
N LYS A 337 24.11 -29.03 12.12
CA LYS A 337 24.09 -28.15 13.28
C LYS A 337 24.53 -26.76 12.85
N ASN A 338 23.77 -25.74 13.25
CA ASN A 338 24.24 -24.36 13.14
C ASN A 338 25.31 -24.17 14.21
N ASP A 339 26.55 -23.95 13.78
CA ASP A 339 27.64 -23.49 14.65
C ASP A 339 27.43 -22.02 15.08
#